data_AF-A0A7V3XNH2-F1
#
_entry.id   AF-A0A7V3XNH2-F1
#
_cell.length_a   1.000
_cell.length_b   1.000
_cell.length_c   1.000
_cell.angle_alpha   90.00
_cell.angle_beta   90.00
_cell.angle_gamma   90.00
#
_symmetry.space_group_name_H-M   'P 1'
#
loop_
_entity.id
_entity.type
_entity.pdbx_description
1 polymer ?
#
loop_
_entity_poly.entity_id
_entity_poly.type
_entity_poly.pdbx_seq_one_letter_code
_entity_poly.pdbx_strand_id
1 'polypeptide(L)'
;MAPVTAARRPAEVCRGLLAALDAADGRRKRRKRDQTPDLIGLGLKRRLLERAVADDPDPGAFEAWLLEQSLLSESPGGARAMAIQILDEWRLAEAAREFGDWLAGGAPSDDR
;
A
#
# COMPACT_ATOMS: atom_id res chain seq x y z
N MET A 1 -19.46 -0.84 26.72
CA MET A 1 -18.41 -0.04 26.06
C MET A 1 -17.63 -1.00 25.18
N ALA A 2 -17.93 -1.06 23.88
CA ALA A 2 -17.19 -1.91 22.95
C ALA A 2 -15.75 -1.41 22.87
N PRO A 3 -14.74 -2.29 22.73
CA PRO A 3 -13.37 -1.83 22.56
C PRO A 3 -13.30 -0.95 21.31
N VAL A 4 -12.80 0.27 21.45
CA VAL A 4 -12.21 0.99 20.32
C VAL A 4 -11.09 0.07 19.83
N THR A 5 -11.34 -0.67 18.77
CA THR A 5 -10.26 -1.30 18.01
C THR A 5 -9.45 -0.13 17.48
N ALA A 6 -8.28 0.10 18.07
CA ALA A 6 -7.38 1.14 17.62
C ALA A 6 -7.10 0.88 16.13
N ALA A 7 -7.38 1.89 15.31
CA ALA A 7 -7.15 1.84 13.87
C ALA A 7 -5.69 1.48 13.59
N ARG A 8 -5.43 0.57 12.64
CA ARG A 8 -4.05 0.19 12.31
C ARG A 8 -3.29 1.40 11.80
N ARG A 9 -2.04 1.55 12.24
CA ARG A 9 -1.17 2.64 11.77
C ARG A 9 -0.94 2.49 10.25
N PRO A 10 -1.22 3.54 9.45
CA PRO A 10 -0.99 3.51 8.01
C PRO A 10 0.44 3.08 7.64
N ALA A 11 1.47 3.54 8.37
CA ALA A 11 2.85 3.17 8.09
C ALA A 11 3.10 1.65 8.23
N GLU A 12 2.49 0.97 9.19
CA GLU A 12 2.66 -0.48 9.38
C GLU A 12 2.08 -1.26 8.19
N VAL A 13 0.87 -0.90 7.78
CA VAL A 13 0.22 -1.50 6.62
C VAL A 13 1.02 -1.19 5.35
N CYS A 14 1.47 0.06 5.17
CA CYS A 14 2.24 0.45 4.00
C CYS A 14 3.59 -0.29 3.91
N ARG A 15 4.27 -0.55 5.04
CA ARG A 15 5.46 -1.42 5.07
C ARG A 15 5.14 -2.84 4.61
N GLY A 16 4.04 -3.42 5.10
CA GLY A 16 3.60 -4.75 4.66
C GLY A 16 3.30 -4.79 3.16
N LEU A 17 2.64 -3.76 2.62
CA LEU A 17 2.35 -3.65 1.18
C LEU A 17 3.63 -3.49 0.35
N LEU A 18 4.64 -2.76 0.83
CA LEU A 18 5.95 -2.68 0.17
C LEU A 18 6.63 -4.06 0.11
N ALA A 19 6.63 -4.80 1.22
CA ALA A 19 7.18 -6.16 1.26
C ALA A 19 6.45 -7.09 0.27
N ALA A 20 5.12 -7.00 0.19
CA ALA A 20 4.32 -7.74 -0.78
C ALA A 20 4.69 -7.39 -2.24
N LEU A 21 4.90 -6.10 -2.53
CA LEU A 21 5.34 -5.62 -3.84
C LEU A 21 6.74 -6.14 -4.20
N ASP A 22 7.68 -6.13 -3.27
CA ASP A 22 9.04 -6.66 -3.47
C ASP A 22 9.02 -8.17 -3.75
N ALA A 23 8.25 -8.94 -2.97
CA ALA A 23 8.07 -10.37 -3.19
C ALA A 23 7.47 -10.68 -4.56
N ALA A 24 6.49 -9.87 -5.01
CA ALA A 24 5.88 -10.01 -6.32
C ALA A 24 6.82 -9.64 -7.48
N ASP A 25 7.64 -8.58 -7.34
CA ASP A 25 8.59 -8.16 -8.39
C ASP A 25 9.73 -9.17 -8.59
N GLY A 26 10.22 -9.77 -7.49
CA GLY A 26 11.18 -10.88 -7.54
C GLY A 26 10.68 -12.06 -8.40
N ARG A 27 9.36 -12.34 -8.35
CA ARG A 27 8.71 -13.33 -9.23
C ARG A 27 8.54 -12.84 -10.66
N ARG A 28 8.17 -11.55 -10.83
CA ARG A 28 7.86 -10.94 -12.12
C ARG A 28 9.06 -10.88 -13.07
N LYS A 29 10.26 -10.60 -12.54
CA LYS A 29 11.51 -10.61 -13.32
C LYS A 29 11.81 -11.95 -14.01
N ARG A 30 11.18 -13.04 -13.56
CA ARG A 30 11.31 -14.37 -14.17
C ARG A 30 10.46 -14.58 -15.44
N ARG A 31 9.56 -13.65 -15.80
CA ARG A 31 8.65 -13.78 -16.96
C ARG A 31 8.84 -12.64 -17.97
N LYS A 32 9.14 -13.02 -19.23
CA LYS A 32 9.41 -12.12 -20.37
C LYS A 32 8.09 -11.60 -20.95
N ARG A 33 7.50 -10.54 -20.38
CA ARG A 33 6.29 -9.88 -20.92
C ARG A 33 6.41 -8.37 -20.80
N ASP A 34 6.10 -7.64 -21.88
CA ASP A 34 6.00 -6.18 -21.89
C ASP A 34 4.84 -5.74 -20.98
N GLN A 35 5.21 -5.08 -19.88
CA GLN A 35 4.34 -4.77 -18.75
C GLN A 35 4.42 -3.27 -18.37
N THR A 36 4.81 -2.42 -19.32
CA THR A 36 5.12 -0.99 -19.10
C THR A 36 4.02 -0.20 -18.38
N PRO A 37 2.72 -0.35 -18.70
CA PRO A 37 1.66 0.36 -17.95
C PRO A 37 1.61 -0.05 -16.47
N ASP A 38 1.78 -1.34 -16.18
CA ASP A 38 1.85 -1.83 -14.81
C ASP A 38 3.10 -1.31 -14.09
N LEU A 39 4.22 -1.14 -14.80
CA LEU A 39 5.46 -0.61 -14.21
C LEU A 39 5.29 0.84 -13.75
N ILE A 40 4.56 1.67 -14.51
CA ILE A 40 4.29 3.07 -14.14
C ILE A 40 3.38 3.12 -12.91
N GLY A 41 2.27 2.38 -12.93
CA GLY A 41 1.33 2.31 -11.80
C GLY A 41 1.99 1.79 -10.53
N LEU A 42 2.76 0.69 -10.62
CA LEU A 42 3.50 0.14 -9.49
C LEU A 42 4.59 1.07 -8.98
N GLY A 43 5.26 1.82 -9.87
CA GLY A 43 6.22 2.84 -9.48
C GLY A 43 5.58 3.98 -8.69
N LEU A 44 4.39 4.43 -9.11
CA LEU A 44 3.61 5.43 -8.36
C LEU A 44 3.14 4.88 -7.00
N LYS A 45 2.59 3.65 -6.97
CA LYS A 45 2.17 3.00 -5.73
C LYS A 45 3.33 2.88 -4.74
N ARG A 46 4.49 2.41 -5.21
CA ARG A 46 5.71 2.29 -4.37
C ARG A 46 6.10 3.63 -3.75
N ARG A 47 6.19 4.70 -4.55
CA ARG A 47 6.55 6.04 -4.04
C ARG A 47 5.57 6.56 -2.99
N LEU A 48 4.27 6.35 -3.20
CA LEU A 48 3.25 6.74 -2.22
C LEU A 48 3.38 5.95 -0.91
N LEU A 49 3.59 4.63 -1.01
CA LEU A 49 3.81 3.78 0.17
C LEU A 49 5.08 4.18 0.93
N GLU A 50 6.19 4.42 0.23
CA GLU A 50 7.45 4.86 0.85
C GLU A 50 7.28 6.18 1.61
N ARG A 51 6.56 7.15 1.03
CA ARG A 51 6.22 8.41 1.71
C ARG A 51 5.31 8.19 2.90
N ALA A 52 4.29 7.34 2.79
CA ALA A 52 3.39 7.06 3.91
C ALA A 52 4.12 6.43 5.09
N VAL A 53 5.12 5.59 4.82
CA VAL A 53 5.99 5.01 5.85
C VAL A 53 6.90 6.04 6.49
N ALA A 54 7.40 7.01 5.72
CA ALA A 54 8.28 8.06 6.20
C ALA A 54 7.53 9.12 7.03
N ASP A 55 6.36 9.55 6.55
CA ASP A 55 5.54 10.61 7.15
C ASP A 55 4.68 10.09 8.32
N ASP A 56 4.39 8.78 8.36
CA ASP A 56 3.55 8.10 9.35
C ASP A 56 2.27 8.88 9.71
N PRO A 57 1.39 9.13 8.72
CA PRO A 57 0.18 9.91 8.93
C PRO A 57 -0.74 9.23 9.95
N ASP A 58 -1.46 10.05 10.72
CA ASP A 58 -2.48 9.56 11.64
C ASP A 58 -3.58 8.80 10.88
N PRO A 59 -4.11 7.68 11.41
CA PRO A 59 -5.24 6.96 10.82
C PRO A 59 -6.41 7.84 10.38
N GLY A 60 -6.77 8.84 11.18
CA GLY A 60 -7.89 9.75 10.88
C GLY A 60 -7.57 10.78 9.78
N ALA A 61 -6.29 10.99 9.48
CA ALA A 61 -5.82 11.92 8.45
C ALA A 61 -5.35 11.21 7.18
N PHE A 62 -5.28 9.88 7.16
CA PHE A 62 -4.60 9.14 6.10
C PHE A 62 -5.23 9.34 4.72
N GLU A 63 -6.57 9.33 4.62
CA GLU A 63 -7.28 9.58 3.36
C GLU A 63 -7.01 10.99 2.82
N ALA A 64 -7.02 12.00 3.68
CA ALA A 64 -6.71 13.37 3.30
C ALA A 64 -5.24 13.52 2.87
N TRP A 65 -4.32 12.89 3.59
CA TRP A 65 -2.90 12.86 3.24
C TRP A 65 -2.67 12.18 1.88
N LEU A 66 -3.33 11.06 1.59
CA LEU A 66 -3.25 10.38 0.30
C LEU A 66 -3.77 11.23 -0.86
N LEU A 67 -4.87 11.95 -0.65
CA LEU A 67 -5.38 12.91 -1.62
C LEU A 67 -4.35 14.02 -1.90
N GLU A 68 -3.77 14.61 -0.86
CA GLU A 68 -2.74 15.64 -1.00
C GLU A 68 -1.52 15.12 -1.79
N GLN A 69 -0.99 13.95 -1.43
CA GLN A 69 0.12 13.35 -2.17
C GLN A 69 -0.23 13.07 -3.64
N SER A 70 -1.48 12.72 -3.94
CA SER A 70 -1.92 12.49 -5.31
C SER A 70 -1.92 13.78 -6.14
N LEU A 71 -2.25 14.93 -5.53
CA LEU A 71 -2.26 16.23 -6.18
C LEU A 71 -0.85 16.78 -6.41
N LEU A 72 0.11 16.42 -5.54
CA LEU A 72 1.52 16.79 -5.65
C LEU A 72 2.31 15.94 -6.66
N SER A 73 1.69 14.90 -7.24
CA SER A 73 2.33 14.02 -8.21
C SER A 73 2.40 14.64 -9.61
N GLU A 74 3.46 14.34 -10.36
CA GLU A 74 3.60 14.69 -11.78
C GLU A 74 2.51 14.04 -12.67
N SER A 75 1.89 12.96 -12.18
CA SER A 75 0.71 12.33 -12.79
C SER A 75 -0.43 12.25 -11.77
N PRO A 76 -1.25 13.31 -11.64
CA PRO A 76 -2.30 13.36 -10.62
C PRO A 76 -3.36 12.26 -10.79
N GLY A 77 -3.75 11.94 -12.03
CA GLY A 77 -4.73 10.89 -12.32
C GLY A 77 -4.25 9.49 -11.92
N GLY A 78 -3.02 9.14 -12.31
CA GLY A 78 -2.42 7.85 -11.95
C GLY A 78 -2.14 7.74 -10.45
N ALA A 79 -1.64 8.82 -9.84
CA ALA A 79 -1.40 8.85 -8.40
C ALA A 79 -2.71 8.76 -7.60
N ARG A 80 -3.78 9.41 -8.06
CA ARG A 80 -5.10 9.31 -7.41
C ARG A 80 -5.66 7.89 -7.48
N ALA A 81 -5.52 7.20 -8.61
CA ALA A 81 -5.93 5.81 -8.73
C ALA A 81 -5.17 4.90 -7.74
N MET A 82 -3.85 5.10 -7.60
CA MET A 82 -3.05 4.35 -6.64
C MET A 82 -3.37 4.72 -5.19
N ALA A 83 -3.65 6.00 -4.91
CA ALA A 83 -4.06 6.46 -3.58
C ALA A 83 -5.36 5.80 -3.12
N ILE A 84 -6.37 5.69 -4.00
CA ILE A 84 -7.62 4.98 -3.72
C ILE A 84 -7.34 3.51 -3.40
N GLN A 85 -6.52 2.85 -4.22
CA GLN A 85 -6.19 1.44 -4.01
C GLN A 85 -5.48 1.21 -2.66
N ILE A 86 -4.52 2.07 -2.30
CA ILE A 86 -3.82 2.01 -1.00
C ILE A 86 -4.80 2.21 0.16
N LEU A 87 -5.74 3.15 0.03
CA LEU A 87 -6.76 3.41 1.04
C LEU A 87 -7.67 2.18 1.25
N ASP A 88 -8.09 1.54 0.17
CA ASP A 88 -8.91 0.33 0.23
C ASP A 88 -8.14 -0.84 0.88
N GLU A 89 -6.85 -1.02 0.54
CA GLU A 89 -5.99 -2.03 1.16
C GLU A 89 -5.79 -1.78 2.67
N TRP A 90 -5.67 -0.51 3.07
CA TRP A 90 -5.57 -0.14 4.48
C TRP A 90 -6.87 -0.41 5.25
N ARG A 91 -8.01 0.03 4.71
CA ARG A 91 -9.34 -0.27 5.28
C ARG A 91 -9.60 -1.79 5.35
N LEU A 92 -9.12 -2.54 4.36
CA LEU A 92 -9.18 -4.00 4.38
C LEU A 92 -8.33 -4.58 5.52
N ALA A 93 -7.13 -4.07 5.76
CA ALA A 93 -6.29 -4.51 6.88
C ALA A 93 -6.89 -4.19 8.25
N GLU A 94 -7.73 -3.15 8.35
CA GLU A 94 -8.52 -2.87 9.54
C GLU A 94 -9.72 -3.83 9.69
N ALA A 95 -10.42 -4.10 8.60
CA ALA A 95 -11.63 -4.94 8.61
C ALA A 95 -11.33 -6.44 8.71
N ALA A 96 -10.24 -6.91 8.09
CA ALA A 96 -9.86 -8.31 7.99
C ALA A 96 -8.56 -8.56 8.74
N ARG A 97 -8.68 -9.03 10.00
CA ARG A 97 -7.54 -9.30 10.88
C ARG A 97 -6.50 -10.21 10.23
N GLU A 98 -6.92 -11.27 9.53
CA GLU A 98 -6.04 -12.22 8.85
C GLU A 98 -5.15 -11.53 7.80
N PHE A 99 -5.73 -10.65 6.98
CA PHE A 99 -4.98 -9.90 5.98
C PHE A 99 -3.99 -8.94 6.64
N GLY A 100 -4.43 -8.24 7.69
CA GLY A 100 -3.55 -7.39 8.46
C GLY A 100 -2.39 -8.16 9.11
N ASP A 101 -2.66 -9.31 9.73
CA ASP A 101 -1.64 -10.12 10.40
C ASP A 101 -0.65 -10.70 9.39
N TRP A 102 -1.12 -11.09 8.20
CA TRP A 102 -0.28 -11.47 7.08
C TRP A 102 0.64 -10.34 6.62
N LEU A 103 0.13 -9.10 6.51
CA LEU A 103 0.96 -7.93 6.20
C LEU A 103 2.00 -7.66 7.30
N ALA A 104 1.63 -7.79 8.57
CA ALA A 104 2.54 -7.61 9.70
C ALA A 104 3.65 -8.70 9.72
N GLY A 105 3.34 -9.90 9.24
CA GLY A 105 4.30 -10.98 9.01
C GLY A 105 5.22 -10.78 7.81
N GLY A 106 5.15 -9.65 7.11
CA GLY A 106 5.99 -9.34 5.95
C GLY A 106 5.45 -9.90 4.63
N ALA A 107 4.14 -10.15 4.56
CA ALA A 107 3.47 -10.64 3.36
C ALA A 107 4.12 -11.91 2.74
N PRO A 108 4.37 -12.98 3.53
CA PRO A 108 5.01 -14.19 3.04
C PRO A 108 4.18 -14.85 1.93
N SER A 109 4.84 -15.39 0.92
CA SER A 109 4.18 -16.16 -0.14
C SER A 109 4.15 -17.64 0.21
N ASP A 110 2.99 -18.30 0.06
CA ASP A 110 2.82 -19.73 0.30
C ASP A 110 3.36 -20.65 -0.82
N ASP A 111 3.93 -20.06 -1.88
CA ASP A 111 4.57 -20.83 -2.96
C ASP A 111 5.93 -21.37 -2.48
N ARG A 112 5.92 -22.62 -1.97
CA ARG A 112 7.10 -23.47 -1.79
C ARG A 112 7.43 -24.27 -3.05
#